data_AF-A0A935L1D9-F1
#
_entry.id   AF-A0A935L1D9-F1
#
_cell.length_a   1.000
_cell.length_b   1.000
_cell.length_c   1.000
_cell.angle_alpha   90.00
_cell.angle_beta   90.00
_cell.angle_gamma   90.00
#
_symmetry.space_group_name_H-M   'P 1'
#
loop_
_entity.id
_entity.type
_entity.pdbx_description
1 polymer ?
#
loop_
_entity_poly.entity_id
_entity_poly.type
_entity_poly.pdbx_seq_one_letter_code
_entity_poly.pdbx_strand_id
1 'polypeptide(L)'
;MDDQEIIQKIINNIYENKFDEALNTLNDFEKNHSNEKNFNFSKASFLIEIGYGMKDVQKINEGINLCEKLINDSEFENYKTDLYYNVANGYYDLYNLCEKNSGFLGIVNSENLQGAKINYKKALDNYNYHELLTQLYTNFGNCLDTLGRRIEAIDMYNKALEIDKNFSMAIGNKAIALFHFASISGYNIEKIYIKIYQDLKSIINKKDITSIGEQGSINIFTNYLKQIEAFFNNNIDKTKQNNSM
;
A
#
# COMPACT_ATOMS: atom_id res chain seq x y z
N MET A 1 33.34 -2.19 -5.18
CA MET A 1 32.22 -2.00 -4.25
C MET A 1 32.05 -3.29 -3.51
N ASP A 2 31.86 -3.22 -2.19
CA ASP A 2 31.41 -4.37 -1.41
C ASP A 2 29.94 -4.70 -1.74
N ASP A 3 29.47 -5.92 -1.48
CA ASP A 3 28.13 -6.39 -1.88
C ASP A 3 27.02 -5.52 -1.29
N GLN A 4 27.22 -5.04 -0.06
CA GLN A 4 26.31 -4.09 0.59
C GLN A 4 26.21 -2.75 -0.15
N GLU A 5 27.32 -2.26 -0.72
CA GLU A 5 27.31 -1.02 -1.51
C GLU A 5 26.53 -1.20 -2.81
N ILE A 6 26.59 -2.39 -3.44
CA ILE A 6 25.85 -2.70 -4.67
C ILE A 6 24.36 -2.78 -4.38
N ILE A 7 23.96 -3.48 -3.32
CA ILE A 7 22.57 -3.55 -2.87
C ILE A 7 22.04 -2.15 -2.56
N GLN A 8 22.79 -1.33 -1.83
CA GLN A 8 22.40 0.04 -1.52
C GLN A 8 22.27 0.91 -2.79
N LYS A 9 23.13 0.68 -3.78
CA LYS A 9 23.03 1.37 -5.08
C LYS A 9 21.74 1.00 -5.82
N ILE A 10 21.36 -0.29 -5.83
CA ILE A 10 20.09 -0.73 -6.42
C ILE A 10 18.91 -0.04 -5.73
N ILE A 11 18.90 -0.07 -4.40
CA ILE A 11 17.86 0.57 -3.57
C ILE A 11 17.75 2.07 -3.87
N ASN A 12 18.88 2.79 -3.91
CA ASN A 12 18.88 4.22 -4.22
C ASN A 12 18.35 4.50 -5.63
N ASN A 13 18.73 3.68 -6.62
CA ASN A 13 18.21 3.82 -7.98
C ASN A 13 16.70 3.60 -8.03
N ILE A 14 16.15 2.64 -7.29
CA ILE A 14 14.71 2.43 -7.18
C ILE A 14 14.03 3.65 -6.56
N TYR A 15 14.54 4.17 -5.43
CA TYR A 15 13.99 5.37 -4.79
C TYR A 15 14.04 6.61 -5.71
N GLU A 16 15.08 6.74 -6.52
CA GLU A 16 15.22 7.82 -7.50
C GLU A 16 14.42 7.58 -8.81
N ASN A 17 13.64 6.51 -8.89
CA ASN A 17 12.88 6.07 -10.08
C ASN A 17 13.76 5.79 -11.31
N LYS A 18 15.04 5.46 -11.11
CA LYS A 18 16.00 5.06 -12.14
C LYS A 18 15.95 3.55 -12.35
N PHE A 19 14.79 3.03 -12.75
CA PHE A 19 14.53 1.59 -12.79
C PHE A 19 15.41 0.83 -13.79
N ASP A 20 15.74 1.42 -14.94
CA ASP A 20 16.68 0.81 -15.90
C ASP A 20 18.09 0.66 -15.29
N GLU A 21 18.56 1.67 -14.57
CA GLU A 21 19.87 1.62 -13.89
C GLU A 21 19.87 0.62 -12.73
N ALA A 22 18.76 0.53 -11.99
CA ALA A 22 18.56 -0.47 -10.94
C ALA A 22 18.60 -1.90 -11.54
N LEU A 23 17.88 -2.14 -12.63
CA LEU A 23 17.81 -3.45 -13.29
C LEU A 23 19.17 -3.86 -13.88
N ASN A 24 19.88 -2.95 -14.54
CA ASN A 24 21.21 -3.22 -15.06
C ASN A 24 22.18 -3.58 -13.93
N THR A 25 22.16 -2.82 -12.82
CA THR A 25 22.99 -3.10 -11.65
C THR A 25 22.65 -4.46 -11.02
N LEU A 26 21.36 -4.81 -10.93
CA LEU A 26 20.90 -6.10 -10.43
C LEU A 26 21.38 -7.26 -11.29
N ASN A 27 21.23 -7.17 -12.62
CA ASN A 27 21.65 -8.20 -13.56
C ASN A 27 23.17 -8.41 -13.58
N ASP A 28 23.95 -7.33 -13.47
CA ASP A 28 25.40 -7.41 -13.39
C ASP A 28 25.87 -8.05 -12.08
N PHE A 29 25.20 -7.73 -10.97
CA PHE A 29 25.48 -8.34 -9.67
C PHE A 29 25.15 -9.85 -9.65
N GLU A 30 24.04 -10.25 -10.28
CA GLU A 30 23.63 -11.65 -10.40
C GLU A 30 24.66 -12.54 -11.09
N LYS A 31 25.35 -12.05 -12.12
CA LYS A 31 26.35 -12.85 -12.87
C LYS A 31 27.42 -13.46 -11.97
N ASN A 32 27.77 -12.78 -10.88
CA ASN A 32 28.80 -13.22 -9.95
C ASN A 32 28.24 -13.92 -8.69
N HIS A 33 26.92 -13.80 -8.42
CA HIS A 33 26.29 -14.26 -7.17
C HIS A 33 25.03 -15.12 -7.40
N SER A 34 24.85 -15.69 -8.59
CA SER A 34 23.64 -16.44 -8.99
C SER A 34 23.24 -17.59 -8.03
N ASN A 35 24.19 -18.15 -7.29
CA ASN A 35 23.95 -19.23 -6.32
C ASN A 35 23.85 -18.73 -4.87
N GLU A 36 23.95 -17.43 -4.62
CA GLU A 36 23.90 -16.88 -3.27
C GLU A 36 22.46 -16.70 -2.79
N LYS A 37 22.16 -17.36 -1.69
CA LYS A 37 20.81 -17.46 -1.13
C LYS A 37 20.27 -16.12 -0.64
N ASN A 38 21.10 -15.34 0.06
CA ASN A 38 20.73 -14.00 0.54
C ASN A 38 20.46 -13.04 -0.62
N PHE A 39 21.21 -13.16 -1.71
CA PHE A 39 20.97 -12.38 -2.92
C PHE A 39 19.61 -12.73 -3.55
N ASN A 40 19.25 -14.01 -3.63
CA ASN A 40 17.97 -14.43 -4.20
C ASN A 40 16.75 -13.86 -3.44
N PHE A 41 16.84 -13.74 -2.12
CA PHE A 41 15.80 -13.07 -1.32
C PHE A 41 15.63 -11.59 -1.72
N SER A 42 16.71 -10.80 -1.71
CA SER A 42 16.64 -9.38 -2.08
C SER A 42 16.26 -9.17 -3.55
N LYS A 43 16.77 -10.03 -4.45
CA LYS A 43 16.45 -10.03 -5.88
C LYS A 43 14.94 -10.13 -6.12
N ALA A 44 14.24 -10.98 -5.36
CA ALA A 44 12.81 -11.19 -5.53
C ALA A 44 12.01 -9.90 -5.28
N SER A 45 12.35 -9.16 -4.21
CA SER A 45 11.76 -7.84 -3.92
C SER A 45 12.09 -6.82 -5.02
N PHE A 46 13.36 -6.73 -5.41
CA PHE A 46 13.79 -5.77 -6.43
C PHE A 46 13.13 -6.00 -7.77
N LEU A 47 12.92 -7.25 -8.20
CA LEU A 47 12.22 -7.55 -9.45
C LEU A 47 10.77 -7.05 -9.43
N ILE A 48 10.09 -7.15 -8.29
CA ILE A 48 8.71 -6.65 -8.13
C ILE A 48 8.70 -5.12 -8.21
N GLU A 49 9.54 -4.44 -7.41
CA GLU A 49 9.60 -2.98 -7.36
C GLU A 49 10.02 -2.36 -8.70
N ILE A 50 11.09 -2.88 -9.30
CA ILE A 50 11.57 -2.46 -10.63
C ILE A 50 10.50 -2.77 -11.69
N GLY A 51 9.90 -3.96 -11.66
CA GLY A 51 8.86 -4.36 -12.58
C GLY A 51 7.66 -3.43 -12.55
N TYR A 52 7.19 -3.07 -11.35
CA TYR A 52 6.11 -2.10 -11.20
C TYR A 52 6.49 -0.71 -11.72
N GLY A 53 7.68 -0.22 -11.35
CA GLY A 53 8.20 1.07 -11.82
C GLY A 53 8.31 1.16 -13.35
N MET A 54 8.73 0.07 -14.00
CA MET A 54 8.84 -0.04 -15.45
C MET A 54 7.51 -0.41 -16.15
N LYS A 55 6.46 -0.72 -15.39
CA LYS A 55 5.20 -1.33 -15.87
C LYS A 55 5.43 -2.65 -16.62
N ASP A 56 6.44 -3.39 -16.22
CA ASP A 56 6.82 -4.69 -16.76
C ASP A 56 6.16 -5.81 -15.94
N VAL A 57 5.04 -6.31 -16.45
CA VAL A 57 4.27 -7.42 -15.87
C VAL A 57 5.10 -8.71 -15.78
N GLN A 58 6.00 -8.96 -16.73
CA GLN A 58 6.82 -10.15 -16.72
C GLN A 58 7.79 -10.11 -15.55
N LYS A 59 8.43 -8.95 -15.29
CA LYS A 59 9.36 -8.77 -14.16
C LYS A 59 8.68 -8.94 -12.81
N ILE A 60 7.46 -8.43 -12.65
CA ILE A 60 6.69 -8.64 -11.43
C ILE A 60 6.44 -10.14 -11.22
N ASN A 61 6.01 -10.87 -12.26
CA ASN A 61 5.81 -12.32 -12.18
C ASN A 61 7.10 -13.08 -11.90
N GLU A 62 8.24 -12.68 -12.47
CA GLU A 62 9.56 -13.26 -12.16
C GLU A 62 9.88 -13.14 -10.65
N GLY A 63 9.64 -11.96 -10.06
CA GLY A 63 9.84 -11.72 -8.63
C GLY A 63 8.87 -12.50 -7.74
N ILE A 64 7.59 -12.59 -8.10
CA ILE A 64 6.58 -13.41 -7.40
C ILE A 64 6.99 -14.89 -7.41
N ASN A 65 7.30 -15.44 -8.58
CA ASN A 65 7.70 -16.84 -8.73
C ASN A 65 8.96 -17.16 -7.91
N LEU A 66 9.91 -16.23 -7.84
CA LEU A 66 11.10 -16.38 -7.01
C LEU A 66 10.73 -16.40 -5.53
N CYS A 67 9.86 -15.49 -5.05
CA CYS A 67 9.38 -15.52 -3.67
C CYS A 67 8.70 -16.85 -3.32
N GLU A 68 7.80 -17.34 -4.19
CA GLU A 68 7.09 -18.61 -3.98
C GLU A 68 8.03 -19.80 -3.91
N LYS A 69 9.09 -19.80 -4.72
CA LYS A 69 10.15 -20.82 -4.63
C LYS A 69 10.85 -20.75 -3.27
N LEU A 70 11.22 -19.55 -2.80
CA LEU A 70 11.94 -19.35 -1.53
C LEU A 70 11.07 -19.69 -0.31
N ILE A 71 9.76 -19.44 -0.35
CA ILE A 71 8.82 -19.77 0.74
C ILE A 71 8.80 -21.28 1.06
N ASN A 72 9.04 -22.11 0.06
CA ASN A 72 9.05 -23.57 0.19
C ASN A 72 10.43 -24.14 0.59
N ASP A 73 11.45 -23.29 0.71
CA ASP A 73 12.78 -23.68 1.14
C ASP A 73 12.91 -23.49 2.66
N SER A 74 13.23 -24.57 3.37
CA SER A 74 13.35 -24.60 4.83
C SER A 74 14.38 -23.62 5.39
N GLU A 75 15.36 -23.19 4.59
CA GLU A 75 16.35 -22.21 5.02
C GLU A 75 15.75 -20.80 5.15
N PHE A 76 14.64 -20.51 4.48
CA PHE A 76 13.97 -19.21 4.51
C PHE A 76 12.78 -19.16 5.47
N GLU A 77 12.68 -20.10 6.41
CA GLU A 77 11.57 -20.17 7.38
C GLU A 77 11.38 -18.85 8.14
N ASN A 78 12.48 -18.20 8.54
CA ASN A 78 12.45 -16.92 9.26
C ASN A 78 12.08 -15.71 8.37
N TYR A 79 12.13 -15.86 7.05
CA TYR A 79 11.85 -14.80 6.07
C TYR A 79 10.46 -14.94 5.43
N LYS A 80 9.65 -15.91 5.87
CA LYS A 80 8.30 -16.15 5.32
C LYS A 80 7.40 -14.93 5.39
N THR A 81 7.50 -14.14 6.46
CA THR A 81 6.74 -12.88 6.59
C THR A 81 7.03 -11.95 5.42
N ASP A 82 8.31 -11.65 5.18
CA ASP A 82 8.74 -10.73 4.13
C ASP A 82 8.45 -11.29 2.73
N LEU A 83 8.67 -12.59 2.52
CA LEU A 83 8.38 -13.25 1.25
C LEU A 83 6.88 -13.20 0.92
N TYR A 84 6.00 -13.53 1.87
CA TYR A 84 4.55 -13.42 1.65
C TYR A 84 4.12 -11.96 1.46
N TYR A 85 4.72 -11.02 2.18
CA TYR A 85 4.46 -9.60 2.00
C TYR A 85 4.85 -9.12 0.58
N ASN A 86 6.01 -9.54 0.09
CA ASN A 86 6.46 -9.22 -1.27
C ASN A 86 5.56 -9.85 -2.34
N VAL A 87 5.16 -11.12 -2.19
CA VAL A 87 4.16 -11.75 -3.07
C VAL A 87 2.86 -10.95 -3.08
N ALA A 88 2.40 -10.50 -1.92
CA ALA A 88 1.17 -9.71 -1.81
C ALA A 88 1.28 -8.35 -2.51
N ASN A 89 2.41 -7.65 -2.36
CA ASN A 89 2.71 -6.41 -3.08
C ASN A 89 2.72 -6.66 -4.60
N GLY A 90 3.40 -7.71 -5.06
CA GLY A 90 3.45 -8.05 -6.49
C GLY A 90 2.07 -8.32 -7.08
N TYR A 91 1.22 -9.09 -6.41
CA TYR A 91 -0.16 -9.28 -6.85
C TYR A 91 -0.97 -7.97 -6.86
N TYR A 92 -0.78 -7.11 -5.87
CA TYR A 92 -1.45 -5.81 -5.82
C TYR A 92 -0.99 -4.88 -6.96
N ASP A 93 0.29 -4.93 -7.31
CA ASP A 93 0.88 -4.19 -8.44
C ASP A 93 0.35 -4.70 -9.78
N LEU A 94 0.22 -6.02 -9.96
CA LEU A 94 -0.43 -6.61 -11.12
C LEU A 94 -1.88 -6.14 -11.26
N TYR A 95 -2.64 -6.12 -10.16
CA TYR A 95 -3.99 -5.53 -10.18
C TYR A 95 -3.97 -4.06 -10.63
N ASN A 96 -3.05 -3.25 -10.08
CA ASN A 96 -2.95 -1.83 -10.42
C ASN A 96 -2.66 -1.59 -11.90
N LEU A 97 -1.81 -2.45 -12.51
CA LEU A 97 -1.42 -2.33 -13.92
C LEU A 97 -2.48 -2.91 -14.87
N CYS A 98 -3.07 -4.06 -14.54
CA CYS A 98 -3.86 -4.85 -15.47
C CYS A 98 -5.37 -4.72 -15.28
N GLU A 99 -5.84 -4.43 -14.06
CA GLU A 99 -7.25 -4.69 -13.69
C GLU A 99 -7.97 -3.49 -13.05
N LYS A 100 -7.23 -2.50 -12.55
CA LYS A 100 -7.79 -1.35 -11.80
C LYS A 100 -8.89 -0.59 -12.54
N ASN A 101 -8.86 -0.59 -13.87
CA ASN A 101 -9.82 0.12 -14.71
C ASN A 101 -10.97 -0.77 -15.23
N SER A 102 -11.05 -2.03 -14.79
CA SER A 102 -12.05 -3.01 -15.22
C SER A 102 -13.44 -2.81 -14.60
N GLY A 103 -13.64 -1.72 -13.87
CA GLY A 103 -14.90 -1.39 -13.20
C GLY A 103 -15.20 -2.30 -12.01
N PHE A 104 -16.41 -2.17 -11.46
CA PHE A 104 -16.82 -2.84 -10.22
C PHE A 104 -16.69 -4.38 -10.28
N LEU A 105 -17.16 -5.01 -11.36
CA LEU A 105 -17.07 -6.47 -11.51
C LEU A 105 -15.62 -6.95 -11.64
N GLY A 106 -14.75 -6.15 -12.25
CA GLY A 106 -13.32 -6.43 -12.34
C GLY A 106 -12.63 -6.43 -10.98
N ILE A 107 -13.06 -5.56 -10.06
CA ILE A 107 -12.54 -5.50 -8.69
C ILE A 107 -12.94 -6.73 -7.88
N VAL A 108 -14.23 -7.08 -7.88
CA VAL A 108 -14.75 -8.18 -7.06
C VAL A 108 -14.19 -9.54 -7.50
N ASN A 109 -14.00 -9.71 -8.81
CA ASN A 109 -13.51 -10.95 -9.42
C ASN A 109 -12.00 -10.97 -9.66
N SER A 110 -11.26 -9.94 -9.23
CA SER A 110 -9.82 -9.82 -9.45
C SER A 110 -9.05 -10.94 -8.75
N GLU A 111 -8.49 -11.86 -9.53
CA GLU A 111 -7.61 -12.92 -9.01
C GLU A 111 -6.38 -12.32 -8.33
N ASN A 112 -5.85 -11.22 -8.88
CA ASN A 112 -4.73 -10.49 -8.31
C ASN A 112 -5.05 -9.90 -6.93
N LEU A 113 -6.20 -9.24 -6.73
CA LEU A 113 -6.59 -8.76 -5.39
C LEU A 113 -6.86 -9.90 -4.41
N GLN A 114 -7.43 -11.02 -4.87
CA GLN A 114 -7.59 -12.18 -4.01
C GLN A 114 -6.23 -12.78 -3.61
N GLY A 115 -5.30 -12.88 -4.56
CA GLY A 115 -3.92 -13.32 -4.33
C GLY A 115 -3.18 -12.41 -3.36
N ALA A 116 -3.30 -11.09 -3.52
CA ALA A 116 -2.74 -10.11 -2.59
C ALA A 116 -3.32 -10.29 -1.18
N LYS A 117 -4.65 -10.35 -1.05
CA LYS A 117 -5.34 -10.55 0.24
C LYS A 117 -4.87 -11.81 0.96
N ILE A 118 -4.78 -12.93 0.24
CA ILE A 118 -4.33 -14.22 0.80
C ILE A 118 -2.90 -14.12 1.31
N ASN A 119 -2.00 -13.51 0.54
CA ASN A 119 -0.59 -13.43 0.90
C ASN A 119 -0.32 -12.41 2.02
N TYR A 120 -1.03 -11.28 2.08
CA TYR A 120 -0.97 -10.39 3.26
C TYR A 120 -1.41 -11.11 4.54
N LYS A 121 -2.47 -11.93 4.45
CA LYS A 121 -2.91 -12.74 5.59
C LYS A 121 -1.85 -13.76 6.00
N LYS A 122 -1.24 -14.47 5.04
CA LYS A 122 -0.13 -15.39 5.31
C LYS A 122 1.09 -14.69 5.93
N ALA A 123 1.43 -13.49 5.47
CA ALA A 123 2.51 -12.70 6.06
C ALA A 123 2.25 -12.42 7.55
N LEU A 124 1.02 -11.99 7.88
CA LEU A 124 0.62 -11.78 9.28
C LEU A 124 0.60 -13.07 10.10
N ASP A 125 0.22 -14.20 9.50
CA ASP A 125 0.16 -15.51 10.19
C ASP A 125 1.55 -16.09 10.47
N ASN A 126 2.58 -15.71 9.70
CA ASN A 126 3.98 -16.15 9.87
C ASN A 126 4.84 -15.11 10.60
N TYR A 127 4.22 -14.10 11.17
CA TYR A 127 4.89 -12.94 11.72
C TYR A 127 5.85 -13.27 12.86
N ASN A 128 7.14 -12.95 12.68
CA ASN A 128 8.24 -13.15 13.62
C ASN A 128 9.12 -11.87 13.68
N TYR A 129 8.80 -10.96 14.60
CA TYR A 129 9.53 -9.71 14.90
C TYR A 129 9.61 -8.62 13.80
N HIS A 130 9.92 -7.38 14.21
CA HIS A 130 9.19 -6.17 13.81
C HIS A 130 10.04 -5.04 13.21
N GLU A 131 9.99 -4.86 11.89
CA GLU A 131 10.30 -3.58 11.23
C GLU A 131 9.19 -3.11 10.29
N LEU A 132 8.48 -4.05 9.64
CA LEU A 132 7.51 -3.74 8.56
C LEU A 132 6.03 -3.95 8.93
N LEU A 133 5.68 -4.28 10.18
CA LEU A 133 4.27 -4.64 10.49
C LEU A 133 3.29 -3.47 10.31
N THR A 134 3.74 -2.23 10.54
CA THR A 134 2.92 -1.02 10.30
C THR A 134 2.55 -0.90 8.82
N GLN A 135 3.52 -1.11 7.93
CA GLN A 135 3.35 -1.11 6.49
C GLN A 135 2.50 -2.32 6.05
N LEU A 136 2.76 -3.51 6.59
CA LEU A 136 1.98 -4.72 6.31
C LEU A 136 0.50 -4.54 6.65
N TYR A 137 0.16 -4.03 7.84
CA TYR A 137 -1.22 -3.73 8.20
C TYR A 137 -1.84 -2.67 7.27
N THR A 138 -1.08 -1.63 6.93
CA THR A 138 -1.57 -0.56 6.05
C THR A 138 -1.86 -1.08 4.65
N ASN A 139 -0.93 -1.84 4.06
CA ASN A 139 -1.09 -2.40 2.72
C ASN A 139 -2.18 -3.47 2.66
N PHE A 140 -2.31 -4.28 3.71
CA PHE A 140 -3.43 -5.21 3.82
C PHE A 140 -4.77 -4.47 3.90
N GLY A 141 -4.82 -3.38 4.68
CA GLY A 141 -5.96 -2.47 4.71
C GLY A 141 -6.30 -1.90 3.33
N ASN A 142 -5.30 -1.47 2.56
CA ASN A 142 -5.50 -0.95 1.20
C ASN A 142 -6.10 -2.01 0.26
N CYS A 143 -5.61 -3.24 0.34
CA CYS A 143 -6.15 -4.37 -0.42
C CYS A 143 -7.61 -4.65 -0.05
N LEU A 144 -7.93 -4.68 1.25
CA LEU A 144 -9.29 -4.89 1.74
C LEU A 144 -10.23 -3.74 1.33
N ASP A 145 -9.78 -2.50 1.43
CA ASP A 145 -10.57 -1.33 1.03
C ASP A 145 -10.88 -1.34 -0.48
N THR A 146 -9.89 -1.70 -1.28
CA THR A 146 -10.04 -1.87 -2.74
C THR A 146 -11.05 -2.96 -3.07
N LEU A 147 -11.05 -4.07 -2.33
CA LEU A 147 -12.06 -5.14 -2.42
C LEU A 147 -13.44 -4.75 -1.86
N GLY A 148 -13.63 -3.52 -1.37
CA GLY A 148 -14.87 -3.05 -0.76
C GLY A 148 -15.10 -3.52 0.68
N ARG A 149 -14.14 -4.23 1.30
CA ARG A 149 -14.21 -4.73 2.68
C ARG A 149 -13.77 -3.66 3.68
N ARG A 150 -14.44 -2.51 3.62
CA ARG A 150 -14.00 -1.25 4.29
C ARG A 150 -13.91 -1.33 5.81
N ILE A 151 -14.80 -2.10 6.46
CA ILE A 151 -14.76 -2.28 7.92
C ILE A 151 -13.48 -3.02 8.33
N GLU A 152 -13.14 -4.10 7.63
CA GLU A 152 -11.91 -4.85 7.89
C GLU A 152 -10.67 -4.02 7.54
N ALA A 153 -10.75 -3.16 6.52
CA ALA A 153 -9.68 -2.21 6.22
C ALA A 153 -9.46 -1.23 7.38
N ILE A 154 -10.53 -0.66 7.96
CA ILE A 154 -10.46 0.22 9.14
C ILE A 154 -9.80 -0.51 10.32
N ASP A 155 -10.12 -1.77 10.55
CA ASP A 155 -9.48 -2.57 11.60
C ASP A 155 -7.98 -2.73 11.36
N MET A 156 -7.56 -2.97 10.12
CA MET A 156 -6.13 -3.07 9.80
C MET A 156 -5.41 -1.73 9.96
N TYR A 157 -6.00 -0.61 9.52
CA TYR A 157 -5.41 0.70 9.75
C TYR A 157 -5.34 1.04 11.26
N ASN A 158 -6.32 0.64 12.06
CA ASN A 158 -6.25 0.79 13.51
C ASN A 158 -5.06 0.04 14.10
N LYS A 159 -4.82 -1.21 13.67
CA LYS A 159 -3.65 -1.98 14.10
C LYS A 159 -2.33 -1.33 13.70
N ALA A 160 -2.23 -0.76 12.49
CA ALA A 160 -1.07 0.03 12.09
C ALA A 160 -0.84 1.23 13.03
N LEU A 161 -1.92 1.93 13.40
CA LEU A 161 -1.87 3.11 14.28
C LEU A 161 -1.66 2.79 15.76
N GLU A 162 -1.93 1.55 16.19
CA GLU A 162 -1.55 1.07 17.51
C GLU A 162 -0.02 0.94 17.64
N ILE A 163 0.66 0.62 16.54
CA ILE A 163 2.13 0.53 16.49
C ILE A 163 2.75 1.92 16.30
N ASP A 164 2.33 2.63 15.26
CA ASP A 164 2.74 4.01 15.00
C ASP A 164 1.52 4.91 14.82
N LYS A 165 1.14 5.56 15.93
CA LYS A 165 0.03 6.52 16.01
C LYS A 165 0.16 7.70 15.04
N ASN A 166 1.35 7.97 14.52
CA ASN A 166 1.64 9.10 13.66
C ASN A 166 1.80 8.71 12.18
N PHE A 167 1.64 7.42 11.84
CA PHE A 167 1.85 6.91 10.50
C PHE A 167 0.84 7.47 9.50
N SER A 168 1.28 8.45 8.73
CA SER A 168 0.38 9.32 7.96
C SER A 168 -0.43 8.58 6.91
N MET A 169 0.14 7.55 6.29
CA MET A 169 -0.55 6.74 5.29
C MET A 169 -1.74 5.98 5.89
N ALA A 170 -1.59 5.36 7.07
CA ALA A 170 -2.70 4.69 7.76
C ALA A 170 -3.78 5.68 8.22
N ILE A 171 -3.39 6.87 8.71
CA ILE A 171 -4.35 7.92 9.09
C ILE A 171 -5.20 8.33 7.87
N GLY A 172 -4.55 8.63 6.75
CA GLY A 172 -5.21 9.06 5.52
C GLY A 172 -6.13 7.99 4.94
N ASN A 173 -5.66 6.74 4.88
CA ASN A 173 -6.44 5.64 4.30
C ASN A 173 -7.62 5.26 5.18
N LYS A 174 -7.45 5.28 6.51
CA LYS A 174 -8.56 5.14 7.47
C LYS A 174 -9.60 6.25 7.30
N ALA A 175 -9.15 7.49 7.15
CA ALA A 175 -10.03 8.63 6.94
C ALA A 175 -10.88 8.48 5.67
N ILE A 176 -10.31 7.98 4.58
CA ILE A 176 -11.03 7.67 3.34
C ILE A 176 -12.05 6.54 3.55
N ALA A 177 -11.64 5.44 4.19
CA ALA A 177 -12.54 4.32 4.47
C ALA A 177 -13.73 4.74 5.36
N LEU A 178 -13.48 5.58 6.38
CA LEU A 178 -14.52 6.17 7.23
C LEU A 178 -15.45 7.11 6.46
N PHE A 179 -14.93 7.90 5.52
CA PHE A 179 -15.76 8.76 4.69
C PHE A 179 -16.79 7.95 3.91
N HIS A 180 -16.35 6.87 3.25
CA HIS A 180 -17.24 5.97 2.52
C HIS A 180 -18.21 5.22 3.45
N PHE A 181 -17.75 4.81 4.64
CA PHE A 181 -18.64 4.20 5.62
C PHE A 181 -19.76 5.16 6.05
N ALA A 182 -19.42 6.41 6.38
CA ALA A 182 -20.39 7.41 6.80
C ALA A 182 -21.38 7.74 5.68
N SER A 183 -20.90 7.91 4.44
CA SER A 183 -21.76 8.25 3.31
C SER A 183 -22.78 7.16 2.97
N ILE A 184 -22.42 5.88 3.15
CA ILE A 184 -23.31 4.74 2.90
C ILE A 184 -24.23 4.47 4.10
N SER A 185 -23.70 4.52 5.32
CA SER A 185 -24.47 4.14 6.52
C SER A 185 -25.47 5.18 6.98
N GLY A 186 -25.25 6.47 6.66
CA GLY A 186 -26.07 7.56 7.19
C GLY A 186 -25.87 7.84 8.68
N TYR A 187 -24.99 7.09 9.36
CA TYR A 187 -24.88 7.10 10.81
C TYR A 187 -23.85 8.14 11.29
N ASN A 188 -24.29 9.10 12.11
CA ASN A 188 -23.43 10.13 12.72
C ASN A 188 -22.49 10.84 11.72
N ILE A 189 -22.97 11.12 10.50
CA ILE A 189 -22.15 11.65 9.40
C ILE A 189 -21.34 12.88 9.85
N GLU A 190 -21.96 13.84 10.54
CA GLU A 190 -21.30 15.07 10.97
C GLU A 190 -20.12 14.79 11.89
N LYS A 191 -20.30 13.90 12.88
CA LYS A 191 -19.24 13.56 13.85
C LYS A 191 -18.08 12.84 13.15
N ILE A 192 -18.40 11.90 12.27
CA ILE A 192 -17.38 11.15 11.51
C ILE A 192 -16.62 12.11 10.58
N TYR A 193 -17.31 13.02 9.89
CA TYR A 193 -16.68 13.98 8.98
C TYR A 193 -15.80 14.99 9.72
N ILE A 194 -16.19 15.46 10.91
CA ILE A 194 -15.32 16.30 11.76
C ILE A 194 -14.03 15.56 12.11
N LYS A 195 -14.13 14.29 12.52
CA LYS A 195 -12.95 13.48 12.85
C LYS A 195 -12.04 13.28 11.64
N ILE A 196 -12.62 12.93 10.48
CA ILE A 196 -11.88 12.79 9.22
C ILE A 196 -11.16 14.10 8.87
N TYR A 197 -11.85 15.24 8.98
CA TYR A 197 -11.26 16.54 8.68
C TYR A 197 -10.03 16.84 9.54
N GLN A 198 -10.13 16.58 10.85
CA GLN A 198 -9.02 16.76 11.80
C GLN A 198 -7.84 15.84 11.45
N ASP A 199 -8.12 14.57 11.19
CA ASP A 199 -7.10 13.56 10.86
C ASP A 199 -6.36 13.95 9.57
N LEU A 200 -7.08 14.28 8.49
CA LEU A 200 -6.49 14.69 7.22
C LEU A 200 -5.69 16.00 7.35
N LYS A 201 -6.19 17.00 8.09
CA LYS A 201 -5.43 18.24 8.33
C LYS A 201 -4.15 18.02 9.13
N SER A 202 -4.13 17.04 10.04
CA SER A 202 -2.96 16.74 10.86
C SER A 202 -1.79 16.15 10.05
N ILE A 203 -2.07 15.56 8.89
CA ILE A 203 -1.08 14.86 8.07
C ILE A 203 -0.70 15.62 6.80
N ILE A 204 -1.57 16.46 6.24
CA ILE A 204 -1.40 17.04 4.88
C ILE A 204 -0.11 17.85 4.64
N ASN A 205 0.55 18.32 5.70
CA ASN A 205 1.80 19.09 5.61
C ASN A 205 3.04 18.32 6.11
N LYS A 206 2.90 17.04 6.45
CA LYS A 206 4.01 16.25 6.97
C LYS A 206 4.93 15.77 5.85
N LYS A 207 6.23 15.68 6.16
CA LYS A 207 7.27 15.33 5.19
C LYS A 207 7.15 13.90 4.66
N ASP A 208 6.66 12.99 5.48
CA ASP A 208 6.43 11.57 5.17
C ASP A 208 5.30 11.32 4.17
N ILE A 209 4.52 12.36 3.81
CA ILE A 209 3.56 12.37 2.70
C ILE A 209 4.15 13.04 1.43
N THR A 210 5.31 13.68 1.54
CA THR A 210 5.91 14.48 0.45
C THR A 210 7.09 13.79 -0.23
N SER A 211 7.56 12.65 0.29
CA SER A 211 8.74 11.95 -0.20
C SER A 211 8.37 10.70 -1.02
N ILE A 212 8.25 10.90 -2.34
CA ILE A 212 8.32 9.91 -3.42
C ILE A 212 7.09 8.97 -3.52
N GLY A 213 6.27 9.23 -4.55
CA GLY A 213 5.05 8.47 -4.89
C GLY A 213 3.72 9.17 -4.56
N GLU A 214 3.75 10.29 -3.83
CA GLU A 214 2.61 10.71 -3.00
C GLU A 214 1.98 12.08 -3.32
N GLN A 215 2.39 12.74 -4.41
CA GLN A 215 1.62 13.89 -4.92
C GLN A 215 0.15 13.48 -5.20
N GLY A 216 -0.06 12.21 -5.58
CA GLY A 216 -1.38 11.59 -5.68
C GLY A 216 -2.13 11.55 -4.35
N SER A 217 -1.48 11.13 -3.27
CA SER A 217 -2.06 11.05 -1.92
C SER A 217 -2.48 12.42 -1.38
N ILE A 218 -1.64 13.45 -1.53
CA ILE A 218 -1.99 14.83 -1.13
C ILE A 218 -3.22 15.33 -1.89
N ASN A 219 -3.27 15.10 -3.20
CA ASN A 219 -4.40 15.50 -4.03
C ASN A 219 -5.69 14.77 -3.61
N ILE A 220 -5.60 13.47 -3.32
CA ILE A 220 -6.72 12.67 -2.82
C ILE A 220 -7.22 13.23 -1.48
N PHE A 221 -6.35 13.42 -0.50
CA PHE A 221 -6.73 13.93 0.82
C PHE A 221 -7.33 15.34 0.74
N THR A 222 -6.73 16.21 -0.08
CA THR A 222 -7.25 17.55 -0.35
C THR A 222 -8.67 17.50 -0.94
N ASN A 223 -8.94 16.54 -1.83
CA ASN A 223 -10.26 16.36 -2.41
C ASN A 223 -11.30 15.94 -1.37
N TYR A 224 -10.96 15.02 -0.46
CA TYR A 224 -11.88 14.66 0.63
C TYR A 224 -12.12 15.81 1.61
N LEU A 225 -11.11 16.61 1.93
CA LEU A 225 -11.28 17.83 2.73
C LEU A 225 -12.31 18.78 2.09
N LYS A 226 -12.19 19.03 0.77
CA LYS A 226 -13.14 19.88 0.03
C LYS A 226 -14.56 19.32 0.03
N GLN A 227 -14.72 18.00 -0.11
CA GLN A 227 -16.04 17.36 -0.05
C GLN A 227 -16.70 17.54 1.33
N ILE A 228 -15.92 17.40 2.40
CA ILE A 228 -16.39 17.62 3.77
C ILE A 228 -16.77 19.09 4.00
N GLU A 229 -15.96 20.04 3.53
CA GLU A 229 -16.25 21.47 3.60
C GLU A 229 -17.56 21.81 2.86
N ALA A 230 -17.75 21.27 1.65
CA ALA A 230 -18.98 21.45 0.88
C ALA A 230 -20.21 20.87 1.61
N PHE A 231 -20.07 19.70 2.25
CA PHE A 231 -21.14 19.10 3.05
C PHE A 231 -21.63 20.03 4.16
N PHE A 232 -20.71 20.64 4.93
CA PHE A 232 -21.09 21.55 6.01
C PHE A 232 -21.66 22.89 5.52
N ASN A 233 -21.09 23.47 4.46
CA ASN A 233 -21.60 24.72 3.88
C ASN A 233 -23.06 24.57 3.39
N ASN A 234 -23.37 23.47 2.69
CA ASN A 234 -24.73 23.20 2.21
C ASN A 234 -25.74 23.03 3.37
N ASN A 235 -25.32 22.48 4.51
CA ASN A 235 -26.19 22.33 5.68
C ASN A 235 -26.45 23.67 6.39
N ILE A 236 -25.46 24.58 6.40
CA ILE A 236 -25.62 25.95 6.92
C ILE A 236 -26.62 26.74 6.06
N ASP A 237 -26.57 26.62 4.74
CA ASP A 237 -27.49 27.34 3.86
C ASP A 237 -28.94 26.84 3.98
N LYS A 238 -29.15 25.53 4.14
CA LYS A 238 -30.49 24.95 4.41
C LYS A 238 -31.10 25.44 5.72
N THR A 239 -30.29 25.54 6.77
CA THR A 239 -30.77 26.02 8.08
C THR A 239 -31.11 27.51 8.05
N LYS A 240 -30.37 28.33 7.29
CA LYS A 240 -30.71 29.73 7.07
C LYS A 240 -32.01 29.91 6.29
N GLN A 241 -32.24 29.11 5.24
CA GLN A 241 -33.47 29.16 4.43
C GLN A 241 -34.71 28.78 5.25
N ASN A 242 -34.63 27.72 6.06
CA ASN A 242 -35.74 27.28 6.91
C ASN A 242 -36.09 28.26 8.05
N ASN A 243 -35.13 29.07 8.50
CA ASN A 243 -35.35 30.09 9.53
C ASN A 243 -35.85 31.44 8.95
N SER A 244 -36.00 31.54 7.63
CA SER A 244 -36.44 32.75 6.91
C SER A 244 -37.83 32.62 6.28
N MET A 245 -38.52 31.48 6.48
CA MET A 245 -39.93 31.23 6.16
C MET A 245 -40.76 31.22 7.45
#